data_AF-A0A535PNX3-F1
#
_entry.id   AF-A0A535PNX3-F1
#
_cell.length_a   1.000
_cell.length_b   1.000
_cell.length_c   1.000
_cell.angle_alpha   90.00
_cell.angle_beta   90.00
_cell.angle_gamma   90.00
#
_symmetry.space_group_name_H-M   'P 1'
#
loop_
_entity.id
_entity.type
_entity.pdbx_description
1 polymer ?
#
loop_
_entity_poly.entity_id
_entity_poly.type
_entity_poly.pdbx_seq_one_letter_code
_entity_poly.pdbx_strand_id
1 'polypeptide(L)'
;MSDNEDLELQALQRQLDDAFETTRPRGGFEDELWSRMQARRPLSRRVAEFFGGLVGTMREVPAVPAAAVAVVLISAIGIGLIALSGIHLGGGGGTTAGSAPLRSEAGSSRSNATSFGRLPSPSLQQPPTAATAPQPTKGATDQSAQSVLYLGPATLVWAGPQPSVLITSAPVYRFREPTEADAGQFATALGASNSNHRAGTLGEFSGPGFVLGVVGSSRQPLSEPRFYITPDQSRLPPPGPTPTDTAAAFLSVHSLVPAWSYVVVTDQLADTTRVVYLRQFEVPTYGSAYVVNTYGVRYGLEVDVRRGQPLQAFGPLPLPLDVANYPVISSDQAINLAFVSKPSAPASIQPEPTVQLTTFELVYALVNAGDHSFYEPAYLLSGTFTSNGTTYVKRVLVPAVDPSQRSS
;
A
#
# COMPACT_ATOMS: atom_id res chain seq x y z
N MET A 1 -26.60 15.02 62.84
CA MET A 1 -26.32 15.57 61.49
C MET A 1 -25.42 14.64 60.66
N SER A 2 -24.99 13.49 61.17
CA SER A 2 -24.12 12.52 60.47
C SER A 2 -24.87 11.49 59.61
N ASP A 3 -26.04 11.05 60.06
CA ASP A 3 -26.66 9.82 59.52
C ASP A 3 -27.23 9.98 58.10
N ASN A 4 -27.51 11.22 57.69
CA ASN A 4 -28.04 11.51 56.35
C ASN A 4 -26.91 11.61 55.31
N GLU A 5 -25.72 12.06 55.71
CA GLU A 5 -24.53 12.12 54.86
C GLU A 5 -23.99 10.71 54.59
N ASP A 6 -24.02 9.83 55.59
CA ASP A 6 -23.61 8.43 55.44
C ASP A 6 -24.53 7.65 54.48
N LEU A 7 -25.84 7.93 54.51
CA LEU A 7 -26.82 7.33 53.59
C LEU A 7 -26.66 7.85 52.16
N GLU A 8 -26.36 9.14 51.98
CA GLU A 8 -26.07 9.71 50.67
C GLU A 8 -24.76 9.15 50.10
N LEU A 9 -23.72 9.00 50.92
CA LEU A 9 -22.46 8.36 50.50
C LEU A 9 -22.66 6.90 50.12
N GLN A 10 -23.49 6.15 50.85
CA GLN A 10 -23.81 4.77 50.50
C GLN A 10 -24.61 4.66 49.20
N ALA A 11 -25.54 5.59 48.96
CA ALA A 11 -26.31 5.65 47.71
C ALA A 11 -25.43 6.02 46.52
N LEU A 12 -24.51 6.98 46.69
CA LEU A 12 -23.50 7.35 45.69
C LEU A 12 -22.55 6.19 45.39
N GLN A 13 -22.15 5.43 46.40
CA GLN A 13 -21.25 4.29 46.23
C GLN A 13 -21.93 3.14 45.47
N ARG A 14 -23.23 2.89 45.75
CA ARG A 14 -24.03 1.95 44.96
C ARG A 14 -24.22 2.40 43.52
N GLN A 15 -24.42 3.68 43.29
CA GLN A 15 -24.62 4.24 41.96
C GLN A 15 -23.31 4.22 41.14
N LEU A 16 -22.16 4.36 41.80
CA LEU A 16 -20.84 4.17 41.20
C LEU A 16 -20.59 2.70 40.87
N ASP A 17 -20.89 1.76 41.77
CA ASP A 17 -20.72 0.33 41.50
C ASP A 17 -21.60 -0.15 40.33
N ASP A 18 -22.85 0.30 40.23
CA ASP A 18 -23.74 0.02 39.08
C ASP A 18 -23.20 0.63 37.76
N ALA A 19 -22.59 1.83 37.84
CA ALA A 19 -21.97 2.47 36.69
C ALA A 19 -20.68 1.74 36.24
N PHE A 20 -19.95 1.13 37.17
CA PHE A 20 -18.75 0.33 36.86
C PHE A 20 -19.08 -1.10 36.41
N GLU A 21 -20.17 -1.69 36.87
CA GLU A 21 -20.61 -3.01 36.41
C GLU A 21 -21.09 -2.99 34.94
N THR A 22 -21.61 -1.84 34.49
CA THR A 22 -22.02 -1.59 33.09
C THR A 22 -20.88 -1.17 32.16
N THR A 23 -19.67 -0.94 32.69
CA THR A 23 -18.44 -0.63 31.91
C THR A 23 -17.44 -1.78 31.88
N ARG A 24 -17.90 -3.04 31.89
CA ARG A 24 -17.03 -4.13 31.42
C ARG A 24 -16.68 -3.91 29.95
N PRO A 25 -15.38 -3.90 29.57
CA PRO A 25 -15.00 -3.76 28.17
C PRO A 25 -15.62 -4.89 27.37
N ARG A 26 -16.33 -4.56 26.29
CA ARG A 26 -16.82 -5.56 25.33
C ARG A 26 -15.61 -6.30 24.77
N GLY A 27 -15.69 -7.62 24.62
CA GLY A 27 -14.66 -8.37 23.89
C GLY A 27 -14.49 -7.77 22.49
N GLY A 28 -13.26 -7.40 22.13
CA GLY A 28 -12.94 -6.67 20.90
C GLY A 28 -12.88 -5.15 21.03
N PHE A 29 -13.20 -4.56 22.19
CA PHE A 29 -13.05 -3.12 22.43
C PHE A 29 -11.58 -2.68 22.34
N GLU A 30 -10.61 -3.51 22.75
CA GLU A 30 -9.18 -3.21 22.58
C GLU A 30 -8.76 -3.20 21.12
N ASP A 31 -9.25 -4.12 20.29
CA ASP A 31 -8.98 -4.13 18.83
C ASP A 31 -9.67 -2.95 18.13
N GLU A 32 -10.88 -2.59 18.55
CA GLU A 32 -11.62 -1.44 18.05
C GLU A 32 -11.00 -0.11 18.52
N LEU A 33 -10.39 -0.09 19.71
CA LEU A 33 -9.65 1.03 20.27
C LEU A 33 -8.26 1.15 19.63
N TRP A 34 -7.61 0.03 19.28
CA TRP A 34 -6.39 0.00 18.48
C TRP A 34 -6.64 0.43 17.03
N SER A 35 -7.74 -0.01 16.41
CA SER A 35 -8.11 0.44 15.05
C SER A 35 -8.53 1.91 15.04
N ARG A 36 -9.25 2.39 16.07
CA ARG A 36 -9.53 3.83 16.26
C ARG A 36 -8.27 4.64 16.59
N MET A 37 -7.32 4.11 17.35
CA MET A 37 -6.03 4.78 17.60
C MET A 37 -5.15 4.84 16.35
N GLN A 38 -5.24 3.85 15.45
CA GLN A 38 -4.56 3.90 14.14
C GLN A 38 -5.27 4.84 13.16
N ALA A 39 -6.60 4.96 13.24
CA ALA A 39 -7.38 5.82 12.34
C ALA A 39 -7.44 7.31 12.74
N ARG A 40 -7.16 7.68 14.01
CA ARG A 40 -7.33 9.07 14.51
C ARG A 40 -6.08 9.82 14.98
N ARG A 41 -4.84 9.33 14.79
CA ARG A 41 -3.66 10.10 15.27
C ARG A 41 -3.21 11.18 14.25
N PRO A 42 -3.31 12.49 14.58
CA PRO A 42 -2.37 13.47 14.04
C PRO A 42 -0.96 13.14 14.54
N LEU A 43 0.02 13.24 13.64
CA LEU A 43 1.42 12.78 13.79
C LEU A 43 2.17 13.33 15.02
N SER A 44 1.64 14.35 15.72
CA SER A 44 2.30 15.01 16.85
C SER A 44 2.46 14.14 18.11
N ARG A 45 1.69 13.05 18.29
CA ARG A 45 1.86 12.13 19.44
C ARG A 45 2.76 10.91 19.19
N ARG A 46 3.30 10.70 17.98
CA ARG A 46 4.37 9.70 17.76
C ARG A 46 5.72 10.12 18.37
N VAL A 47 5.87 11.40 18.72
CA VAL A 47 7.09 11.95 19.33
C VAL A 47 7.07 11.84 20.86
N ALA A 48 5.92 11.79 21.54
CA ALA A 48 5.91 11.77 23.01
C ALA A 48 6.12 10.37 23.62
N GLU A 49 5.66 9.31 22.96
CA GLU A 49 5.79 7.93 23.47
C GLU A 49 7.11 7.24 23.05
N PHE A 50 7.87 7.82 22.11
CA PHE A 50 9.17 7.30 21.66
C PHE A 50 10.36 7.79 22.51
N PHE A 51 10.21 8.91 23.24
CA PHE A 51 11.29 9.47 24.08
C PHE A 51 11.36 8.86 25.50
N GLY A 52 10.40 8.02 25.90
CA GLY A 52 10.45 7.31 27.19
C GLY A 52 11.49 6.17 27.23
N GLY A 53 11.87 5.63 26.08
CA GLY A 53 12.90 4.59 25.96
C GLY A 53 14.30 5.08 25.61
N LEU A 54 14.46 6.38 25.31
CA LEU A 54 15.74 6.96 24.87
C LEU A 54 16.44 7.80 25.94
N VAL A 55 15.79 8.07 27.08
CA VAL A 55 16.35 8.79 28.23
C VAL A 55 16.60 7.80 29.36
N GLY A 56 17.56 6.89 29.16
CA GLY A 56 17.81 5.81 30.10
C GLY A 56 19.23 5.26 30.12
N THR A 57 20.22 5.88 29.46
CA THR A 57 21.63 5.46 29.56
C THR A 57 22.62 6.60 29.27
N MET A 58 22.46 7.77 29.91
CA MET A 58 23.61 8.67 30.11
C MET A 58 24.24 8.33 31.46
N ARG A 59 25.26 7.48 31.42
CA ARG A 59 26.27 7.42 32.49
C ARG A 59 27.56 7.99 31.91
N GLU A 60 27.99 9.08 32.53
CA GLU A 60 29.22 9.82 32.25
C GLU A 60 30.44 8.90 32.12
N VAL A 61 31.26 9.16 31.09
CA VAL A 61 32.69 8.82 31.11
C VAL A 61 33.44 10.04 30.55
N PRO A 62 34.53 10.50 31.21
CA PRO A 62 35.09 11.81 30.98
C PRO A 62 36.03 11.89 29.76
N ALA A 63 36.26 13.14 29.35
CA ALA A 63 36.97 13.64 28.18
C ALA A 63 38.36 13.04 27.91
N VAL A 64 38.68 12.85 26.63
CA VAL A 64 40.06 12.80 26.09
C VAL A 64 40.10 13.51 24.72
N PRO A 65 41.12 14.35 24.44
CA PRO A 65 41.09 15.30 23.33
C PRO A 65 41.61 14.72 22.00
N ALA A 66 41.28 15.44 20.92
CA ALA A 66 41.59 15.16 19.52
C ALA A 66 43.09 15.05 19.20
N ALA A 67 43.47 14.07 18.35
CA ALA A 67 44.45 14.21 17.25
C ALA A 67 44.67 12.87 16.51
N ALA A 68 44.61 12.92 15.16
CA ALA A 68 45.23 12.03 14.14
C ALA A 68 45.03 10.50 14.26
N VAL A 69 44.70 9.75 13.19
CA VAL A 69 45.59 9.40 12.07
C VAL A 69 44.76 8.75 10.96
N ALA A 70 45.05 9.11 9.71
CA ALA A 70 44.63 8.39 8.51
C ALA A 70 45.70 7.36 8.12
N VAL A 71 45.36 6.08 7.90
CA VAL A 71 46.06 5.16 6.97
C VAL A 71 45.09 4.07 6.47
N VAL A 72 45.19 3.82 5.17
CA VAL A 72 44.48 2.89 4.28
C VAL A 72 44.76 1.41 4.56
N LEU A 73 43.78 0.52 4.32
CA LEU A 73 44.06 -0.85 3.87
C LEU A 73 42.96 -1.39 2.94
N ILE A 74 43.35 -1.59 1.68
CA ILE A 74 42.60 -2.22 0.59
C ILE A 74 43.14 -3.65 0.41
N SER A 75 42.23 -4.58 0.10
CA SER A 75 42.39 -5.89 -0.58
C SER A 75 42.57 -7.18 0.23
N ALA A 76 41.61 -8.10 -0.04
CA ALA A 76 41.67 -9.58 -0.13
C ALA A 76 40.54 -10.22 0.72
N ILE A 77 39.58 -11.04 0.29
CA ILE A 77 39.24 -11.94 -0.85
C ILE A 77 37.71 -12.21 -0.65
N GLY A 78 36.77 -12.37 -1.60
CA GLY A 78 36.79 -12.92 -2.95
C GLY A 78 36.05 -14.28 -3.01
N ILE A 79 34.92 -14.34 -3.75
CA ILE A 79 34.16 -15.52 -4.28
C ILE A 79 33.10 -16.12 -3.32
N GLY A 80 31.82 -16.37 -3.67
CA GLY A 80 31.01 -16.30 -4.90
C GLY A 80 29.50 -16.33 -4.50
N LEU A 81 28.50 -16.02 -5.31
CA LEU A 81 28.20 -16.56 -6.63
C LEU A 81 27.31 -15.58 -7.44
N ILE A 82 27.68 -15.49 -8.71
CA ILE A 82 26.95 -14.89 -9.83
C ILE A 82 25.80 -15.83 -10.22
N ALA A 83 24.58 -15.31 -10.35
CA ALA A 83 23.58 -15.78 -11.31
C ALA A 83 22.53 -14.69 -11.58
N LEU A 84 22.34 -14.40 -12.87
CA LEU A 84 21.26 -13.61 -13.49
C LEU A 84 21.26 -12.08 -13.27
N SER A 85 22.22 -11.39 -13.90
CA SER A 85 22.01 -10.03 -14.40
C SER A 85 22.39 -10.00 -15.88
N GLY A 86 21.37 -10.06 -16.74
CA GLY A 86 21.49 -9.74 -18.17
C GLY A 86 21.28 -8.25 -18.37
N ILE A 87 22.38 -7.51 -18.48
CA ILE A 87 22.41 -6.11 -18.90
C ILE A 87 22.33 -6.10 -20.43
N HIS A 88 21.29 -5.51 -21.01
CA HIS A 88 21.22 -5.25 -22.44
C HIS A 88 21.43 -3.75 -22.70
N LEU A 89 22.62 -3.42 -23.23
CA LEU A 89 22.91 -2.15 -23.88
C LEU A 89 23.14 -2.43 -25.38
N GLY A 90 22.21 -1.97 -26.22
CA GLY A 90 22.39 -1.56 -27.63
C GLY A 90 22.94 -2.55 -28.68
N GLY A 91 22.23 -2.66 -29.82
CA GLY A 91 22.82 -3.01 -31.12
C GLY A 91 22.16 -4.20 -31.83
N GLY A 92 21.47 -3.93 -32.95
CA GLY A 92 20.67 -4.90 -33.70
C GLY A 92 21.45 -5.90 -34.58
N GLY A 93 20.72 -6.92 -35.03
CA GLY A 93 21.15 -7.92 -36.00
C GLY A 93 20.32 -9.20 -35.87
N GLY A 94 19.34 -9.41 -36.75
CA GLY A 94 18.54 -10.63 -36.79
C GLY A 94 19.31 -11.82 -37.38
N THR A 95 18.98 -13.04 -36.95
CA THR A 95 18.37 -14.13 -37.75
C THR A 95 18.35 -15.45 -36.98
N THR A 96 17.14 -16.01 -36.86
CA THR A 96 16.70 -17.43 -36.97
C THR A 96 17.43 -18.62 -36.30
N ALA A 97 16.56 -19.55 -35.87
CA ALA A 97 16.71 -20.99 -35.60
C ALA A 97 16.97 -21.37 -34.11
N GLY A 98 16.32 -22.38 -33.53
CA GLY A 98 15.60 -23.48 -34.15
C GLY A 98 14.51 -24.09 -33.27
N SER A 99 13.42 -24.43 -33.94
CA SER A 99 12.36 -25.35 -33.59
C SER A 99 12.88 -26.78 -33.42
N ALA A 100 12.29 -27.56 -32.51
CA ALA A 100 11.74 -28.92 -32.74
C ALA A 100 11.53 -29.69 -31.42
N PRO A 101 10.64 -30.70 -31.36
CA PRO A 101 9.38 -30.89 -32.09
C PRO A 101 8.18 -31.23 -31.19
N LEU A 102 6.99 -31.06 -31.77
CA LEU A 102 5.74 -31.65 -31.28
C LEU A 102 5.81 -33.19 -31.32
N ARG A 103 5.28 -33.84 -30.28
CA ARG A 103 4.62 -35.14 -30.39
C ARG A 103 3.14 -34.98 -30.04
N SER A 104 2.34 -35.22 -31.05
CA SER A 104 0.88 -35.29 -31.07
C SER A 104 0.39 -36.57 -30.39
N GLU A 105 -0.46 -36.42 -29.38
CA GLU A 105 -1.53 -37.39 -29.10
C GLU A 105 -2.87 -36.67 -29.32
N ALA A 106 -3.64 -37.23 -30.26
CA ALA A 106 -4.94 -36.75 -30.65
C ALA A 106 -6.02 -37.32 -29.70
N GLY A 107 -7.00 -36.49 -29.35
CA GLY A 107 -8.32 -36.98 -28.91
C GLY A 107 -8.84 -36.43 -27.58
N SER A 108 -9.20 -35.14 -27.53
CA SER A 108 -10.54 -34.70 -27.10
C SER A 108 -10.56 -33.18 -26.90
N SER A 109 -11.50 -32.54 -27.57
CA SER A 109 -11.82 -31.11 -27.40
C SER A 109 -12.22 -30.82 -25.96
N ARG A 110 -11.35 -30.17 -25.16
CA ARG A 110 -11.70 -29.53 -23.89
C ARG A 110 -10.87 -28.25 -23.67
N SER A 111 -11.58 -27.12 -23.78
CA SER A 111 -11.43 -25.82 -23.11
C SER A 111 -10.03 -25.26 -22.79
N ASN A 112 -9.76 -24.06 -23.33
CA ASN A 112 -8.68 -23.15 -22.93
C ASN A 112 -8.54 -23.06 -21.40
N ALA A 113 -7.54 -23.73 -20.83
CA ALA A 113 -7.22 -23.64 -19.42
C ALA A 113 -6.40 -22.37 -19.16
N THR A 114 -7.00 -21.40 -18.47
CA THR A 114 -6.30 -20.31 -17.78
C THR A 114 -5.41 -20.91 -16.69
N SER A 115 -4.13 -20.52 -16.62
CA SER A 115 -3.11 -21.25 -15.85
C SER A 115 -3.27 -21.21 -14.33
N PHE A 116 -4.09 -20.31 -13.77
CA PHE A 116 -4.48 -20.33 -12.35
C PHE A 116 -5.88 -20.92 -12.10
N GLY A 117 -6.58 -21.39 -13.14
CA GLY A 117 -7.97 -21.82 -13.03
C GLY A 117 -8.93 -20.64 -12.84
N ARG A 118 -10.05 -20.86 -12.15
CA ARG A 118 -11.01 -19.79 -11.86
C ARG A 118 -10.50 -18.90 -10.72
N LEU A 119 -10.62 -17.59 -10.91
CA LEU A 119 -10.18 -16.58 -9.94
C LEU A 119 -11.26 -16.32 -8.87
N PRO A 120 -10.86 -15.94 -7.64
CA PRO A 120 -11.81 -15.57 -6.59
C PRO A 120 -12.70 -14.41 -7.04
N SER A 121 -13.90 -14.32 -6.48
CA SER A 121 -14.73 -13.13 -6.68
C SER A 121 -14.08 -11.93 -5.96
N PRO A 122 -13.88 -10.79 -6.64
CA PRO A 122 -13.16 -9.67 -6.07
C PRO A 122 -14.01 -9.04 -4.95
N SER A 123 -13.45 -9.01 -3.75
CA SER A 123 -14.06 -8.33 -2.61
C SER A 123 -13.72 -6.84 -2.67
N LEU A 124 -14.49 -6.08 -3.46
CA LEU A 124 -14.50 -4.63 -3.32
C LEU A 124 -15.07 -4.31 -1.94
N GLN A 125 -14.17 -4.09 -0.98
CA GLN A 125 -14.55 -4.01 0.42
C GLN A 125 -15.48 -2.84 0.68
N GLN A 126 -16.49 -3.10 1.51
CA GLN A 126 -17.19 -2.03 2.21
C GLN A 126 -16.19 -1.41 3.22
N PRO A 127 -16.08 -0.07 3.28
CA PRO A 127 -15.33 0.62 4.30
C PRO A 127 -15.90 0.27 5.68
N PRO A 128 -15.08 0.39 6.75
CA PRO A 128 -15.55 0.17 8.11
C PRO A 128 -16.83 0.98 8.38
N THR A 129 -17.81 0.32 8.99
CA THR A 129 -19.09 0.87 9.40
C THR A 129 -18.89 2.07 10.34
N ALA A 130 -19.37 3.23 9.90
CA ALA A 130 -19.68 4.44 10.67
C ALA A 130 -18.74 4.84 11.83
N ALA A 131 -17.74 5.67 11.54
CA ALA A 131 -17.38 6.80 12.39
C ALA A 131 -16.69 7.90 11.56
N THR A 132 -17.48 8.91 11.19
CA THR A 132 -17.05 10.20 10.62
C THR A 132 -16.31 10.11 9.27
N ALA A 133 -16.90 10.71 8.23
CA ALA A 133 -16.16 11.08 7.03
C ALA A 133 -14.82 11.74 7.41
N PRO A 134 -13.70 11.47 6.71
CA PRO A 134 -12.49 12.23 6.93
C PRO A 134 -12.83 13.71 6.70
N GLN A 135 -12.78 14.50 7.78
CA GLN A 135 -12.77 15.95 7.66
C GLN A 135 -11.55 16.35 6.83
N PRO A 136 -11.65 17.41 6.03
CA PRO A 136 -10.58 17.84 5.13
C PRO A 136 -9.30 18.05 5.93
N THR A 137 -8.26 17.29 5.59
CA THR A 137 -6.88 17.66 5.92
C THR A 137 -6.58 18.94 5.16
N LYS A 138 -6.78 20.09 5.82
CA LYS A 138 -6.14 21.35 5.43
C LYS A 138 -4.63 21.14 5.50
N GLY A 139 -4.03 20.86 4.35
CA GLY A 139 -2.60 20.62 4.27
C GLY A 139 -2.14 20.02 2.95
N ALA A 140 -2.72 20.46 1.83
CA ALA A 140 -2.15 20.28 0.51
C ALA A 140 -2.36 21.61 -0.23
N THR A 141 -1.33 22.44 -0.24
CA THR A 141 -1.23 23.58 -1.15
C THR A 141 -0.81 23.05 -2.51
N ASP A 142 -1.74 22.44 -3.22
CA ASP A 142 -1.76 22.48 -4.67
C ASP A 142 -2.88 23.42 -5.09
N GLN A 143 -2.50 24.46 -5.82
CA GLN A 143 -3.41 25.34 -6.54
C GLN A 143 -4.00 24.57 -7.75
N SER A 144 -4.84 23.59 -7.45
CA SER A 144 -5.84 23.02 -8.34
C SER A 144 -6.89 22.42 -7.42
N ALA A 145 -8.11 22.97 -7.46
CA ALA A 145 -9.29 22.63 -6.65
C ALA A 145 -9.13 21.36 -5.78
N GLN A 146 -9.01 21.54 -4.45
CA GLN A 146 -8.94 20.45 -3.47
C GLN A 146 -10.14 19.52 -3.64
N SER A 147 -9.95 18.45 -4.39
CA SER A 147 -11.01 17.50 -4.69
C SER A 147 -11.07 16.45 -3.58
N VAL A 148 -12.20 16.40 -2.86
CA VAL A 148 -12.40 15.44 -1.77
C VAL A 148 -12.97 14.14 -2.32
N LEU A 149 -12.37 12.98 -2.00
CA LEU A 149 -12.90 11.69 -2.43
C LEU A 149 -14.29 11.44 -1.81
N TYR A 150 -15.27 11.14 -2.65
CA TYR A 150 -16.64 10.83 -2.25
C TYR A 150 -16.94 9.33 -2.40
N LEU A 151 -17.20 8.69 -1.26
CA LEU A 151 -17.47 7.26 -1.18
C LEU A 151 -18.97 6.91 -1.11
N GLY A 152 -19.85 7.91 -0.95
CA GLY A 152 -21.29 7.73 -0.78
C GLY A 152 -22.04 7.35 -2.07
N PRO A 153 -23.36 7.10 -1.98
CA PRO A 153 -24.23 6.85 -3.13
C PRO A 153 -24.29 8.04 -4.07
N ALA A 154 -24.38 7.75 -5.37
CA ALA A 154 -24.52 8.75 -6.42
C ALA A 154 -25.20 8.12 -7.64
N THR A 155 -26.02 8.90 -8.33
CA THR A 155 -26.50 8.52 -9.66
C THR A 155 -25.37 8.74 -10.65
N LEU A 156 -24.91 7.68 -11.30
CA LEU A 156 -23.77 7.72 -12.19
C LEU A 156 -24.23 7.77 -13.65
N VAL A 157 -23.63 8.69 -14.42
CA VAL A 157 -23.81 8.75 -15.88
C VAL A 157 -22.44 8.85 -16.55
N TRP A 158 -22.30 8.27 -17.73
CA TRP A 158 -21.09 8.42 -18.54
C TRP A 158 -21.18 9.68 -19.39
N ALA A 159 -20.17 10.54 -19.30
CA ALA A 159 -20.04 11.78 -20.08
C ALA A 159 -18.64 11.92 -20.71
N GLY A 160 -17.78 10.92 -20.56
CA GLY A 160 -16.46 10.90 -21.19
C GLY A 160 -16.51 10.52 -22.67
N PRO A 161 -15.40 10.71 -23.40
CA PRO A 161 -15.26 10.18 -24.76
C PRO A 161 -15.35 8.66 -24.74
N GLN A 162 -15.75 8.04 -25.85
CA GLN A 162 -15.78 6.57 -25.94
C GLN A 162 -14.40 5.99 -25.56
N PRO A 163 -14.31 5.10 -24.56
CA PRO A 163 -13.01 4.59 -24.14
C PRO A 163 -12.31 3.82 -25.27
N SER A 164 -11.06 4.16 -25.54
CA SER A 164 -10.24 3.55 -26.61
C SER A 164 -9.46 2.32 -26.14
N VAL A 165 -9.84 1.70 -25.02
CA VAL A 165 -9.16 0.53 -24.48
C VAL A 165 -9.60 -0.70 -25.29
N LEU A 166 -8.73 -1.19 -26.17
CA LEU A 166 -9.01 -2.27 -27.14
C LEU A 166 -8.46 -3.64 -26.70
N ILE A 167 -8.13 -3.83 -25.43
CA ILE A 167 -7.62 -5.12 -24.94
C ILE A 167 -8.75 -6.13 -24.78
N THR A 168 -8.50 -7.37 -25.19
CA THR A 168 -9.42 -8.52 -24.99
C THR A 168 -8.91 -9.48 -23.92
N SER A 169 -7.66 -9.33 -23.50
CA SER A 169 -7.05 -10.06 -22.40
C SER A 169 -6.02 -9.21 -21.68
N ALA A 170 -5.80 -9.50 -20.41
CA ALA A 170 -4.77 -8.85 -19.59
C ALA A 170 -4.10 -9.87 -18.65
N PRO A 171 -2.83 -9.65 -18.27
CA PRO A 171 -2.16 -10.50 -17.31
C PRO A 171 -2.81 -10.37 -15.93
N VAL A 172 -2.86 -11.45 -15.20
CA VAL A 172 -3.16 -11.53 -13.77
C VAL A 172 -1.88 -12.02 -13.10
N TYR A 173 -1.46 -11.33 -12.05
CA TYR A 173 -0.25 -11.67 -11.32
C TYR A 173 -0.63 -12.33 -10.00
N ARG A 174 0.03 -13.42 -9.64
CA ARG A 174 -0.18 -14.12 -8.37
C ARG A 174 1.09 -14.07 -7.55
N PHE A 175 0.99 -13.73 -6.26
CA PHE A 175 2.05 -13.94 -5.29
C PHE A 175 1.58 -14.85 -4.17
N ARG A 176 2.53 -15.58 -3.57
CA ARG A 176 2.29 -16.36 -2.34
C ARG A 176 2.46 -15.46 -1.14
N GLU A 177 1.64 -15.65 -0.11
CA GLU A 177 1.77 -14.91 1.13
C GLU A 177 3.14 -15.23 1.79
N PRO A 178 3.92 -14.21 2.18
CA PRO A 178 5.24 -14.42 2.75
C PRO A 178 5.18 -14.99 4.16
N THR A 179 6.18 -15.80 4.47
CA THR A 179 6.43 -16.37 5.80
C THR A 179 7.44 -15.54 6.58
N GLU A 180 7.62 -15.85 7.86
CA GLU A 180 8.71 -15.27 8.67
C GLU A 180 10.10 -15.59 8.09
N ALA A 181 10.25 -16.75 7.45
CA ALA A 181 11.49 -17.14 6.79
C ALA A 181 11.78 -16.24 5.58
N ASP A 182 10.76 -15.93 4.77
CA ASP A 182 10.90 -15.01 3.63
C ASP A 182 11.25 -13.59 4.11
N ALA A 183 10.63 -13.13 5.19
CA ALA A 183 10.97 -11.86 5.84
C ALA A 183 12.43 -11.84 6.32
N GLY A 184 12.91 -12.93 6.94
CA GLY A 184 14.30 -13.07 7.38
C GLY A 184 15.30 -13.10 6.23
N GLN A 185 14.97 -13.75 5.11
CA GLN A 185 15.80 -13.73 3.90
C GLN A 185 15.88 -12.32 3.30
N PHE A 186 14.74 -11.63 3.20
CA PHE A 186 14.70 -10.25 2.77
C PHE A 186 15.56 -9.35 3.67
N ALA A 187 15.40 -9.44 4.99
CA ALA A 187 16.20 -8.68 5.95
C ALA A 187 17.70 -8.96 5.82
N THR A 188 18.08 -10.24 5.66
CA THR A 188 19.48 -10.66 5.48
C THR A 188 20.07 -10.06 4.20
N ALA A 189 19.31 -10.01 3.11
CA ALA A 189 19.74 -9.38 1.85
C ALA A 189 20.02 -7.88 1.99
N LEU A 190 19.40 -7.22 2.98
CA LEU A 190 19.63 -5.82 3.34
C LEU A 190 20.72 -5.65 4.41
N GLY A 191 21.36 -6.73 4.86
CA GLY A 191 22.36 -6.69 5.93
C GLY A 191 21.77 -6.49 7.33
N ALA A 192 20.47 -6.76 7.52
CA ALA A 192 19.81 -6.70 8.82
C ALA A 192 19.71 -8.08 9.48
N SER A 193 19.69 -8.09 10.81
CA SER A 193 19.51 -9.29 11.63
C SER A 193 18.32 -9.13 12.57
N ASN A 194 17.71 -10.25 12.99
CA ASN A 194 16.60 -10.25 13.94
C ASN A 194 16.95 -9.44 15.19
N SER A 195 16.10 -8.47 15.55
CA SER A 195 16.29 -7.66 16.75
C SER A 195 15.30 -7.98 17.86
N ASN A 196 14.03 -8.21 17.51
CA ASN A 196 12.96 -8.66 18.42
C ASN A 196 11.73 -9.06 17.59
N HIS A 197 10.82 -9.85 18.17
CA HIS A 197 9.54 -10.18 17.51
C HIS A 197 8.42 -9.33 18.11
N ARG A 198 7.66 -8.66 17.24
CA ARG A 198 6.46 -7.93 17.62
C ARG A 198 5.23 -8.64 17.06
N ALA A 199 4.23 -8.86 17.91
CA ALA A 199 2.97 -9.44 17.50
C ALA A 199 2.36 -8.65 16.32
N GLY A 200 1.91 -9.38 15.28
CA GLY A 200 1.36 -8.80 14.06
C GLY A 200 2.39 -8.42 12.99
N THR A 201 3.67 -8.75 13.18
CA THR A 201 4.72 -8.63 12.15
C THR A 201 5.22 -10.02 11.73
N LEU A 202 5.71 -10.13 10.49
CA LEU A 202 6.48 -11.31 10.06
C LEU A 202 7.92 -11.27 10.60
N GLY A 203 8.38 -10.08 11.01
CA GLY A 203 9.64 -9.89 11.73
C GLY A 203 10.01 -8.42 11.88
N GLU A 204 10.80 -8.12 12.91
CA GLU A 204 11.52 -6.87 13.07
C GLU A 204 13.03 -7.14 13.15
N PHE A 205 13.77 -6.37 12.36
CA PHE A 205 15.18 -6.56 12.10
C PHE A 205 15.91 -5.23 12.30
N SER A 206 17.17 -5.30 12.74
CA SER A 206 18.04 -4.15 12.83
C SER A 206 19.23 -4.35 11.91
N GLY A 207 19.53 -3.33 11.11
CA GLY A 207 20.70 -3.28 10.24
C GLY A 207 21.60 -2.09 10.57
N PRO A 208 22.70 -1.91 9.83
CA PRO A 208 23.62 -0.80 10.04
C PRO A 208 22.95 0.57 9.83
N GLY A 209 22.52 1.19 10.93
CA GLY A 209 21.90 2.52 10.88
C GLY A 209 20.45 2.54 10.40
N PHE A 210 19.72 1.43 10.56
CA PHE A 210 18.27 1.40 10.32
C PHE A 210 17.58 0.26 11.09
N VAL A 211 16.27 0.41 11.26
CA VAL A 211 15.35 -0.66 11.68
C VAL A 211 14.43 -0.98 10.53
N LEU A 212 14.19 -2.27 10.32
CA LEU A 212 13.32 -2.82 9.28
C LEU A 212 12.22 -3.64 9.94
N GLY A 213 10.97 -3.47 9.52
CA GLY A 213 9.93 -4.42 9.83
C GLY A 213 9.20 -4.89 8.58
N VAL A 214 8.71 -6.11 8.65
CA VAL A 214 7.98 -6.78 7.57
C VAL A 214 6.64 -7.24 8.11
N VAL A 215 5.57 -6.98 7.35
CA VAL A 215 4.21 -7.41 7.67
C VAL A 215 3.60 -8.12 6.48
N GLY A 216 2.78 -9.14 6.74
CA GLY A 216 2.02 -9.85 5.72
C GLY A 216 0.86 -9.03 5.17
N SER A 217 0.07 -9.63 4.28
CA SER A 217 -1.16 -9.01 3.80
C SER A 217 -2.15 -8.77 4.92
N SER A 218 -2.90 -7.67 4.83
CA SER A 218 -4.07 -7.42 5.68
C SER A 218 -5.32 -7.54 4.84
N ARG A 219 -6.38 -8.09 5.42
CA ARG A 219 -7.70 -8.09 4.80
C ARG A 219 -8.49 -6.85 5.14
N GLN A 220 -8.20 -6.10 6.20
CA GLN A 220 -9.01 -4.95 6.55
C GLN A 220 -8.15 -3.86 7.23
N PRO A 221 -7.81 -2.77 6.52
CA PRO A 221 -8.02 -2.58 5.09
C PRO A 221 -7.21 -3.57 4.26
N LEU A 222 -7.72 -3.94 3.07
CA LEU A 222 -6.99 -4.79 2.12
C LEU A 222 -5.65 -4.14 1.75
N SER A 223 -4.55 -4.83 2.03
CA SER A 223 -3.19 -4.40 1.70
C SER A 223 -2.28 -5.58 1.40
N GLU A 224 -1.35 -5.42 0.46
CA GLU A 224 -0.32 -6.41 0.17
C GLU A 224 0.72 -6.50 1.29
N PRO A 225 1.58 -7.54 1.30
CA PRO A 225 2.71 -7.63 2.20
C PRO A 225 3.66 -6.47 1.95
N ARG A 226 4.19 -5.89 3.02
CA ARG A 226 4.97 -4.66 2.95
C ARG A 226 6.12 -4.68 3.93
N PHE A 227 7.14 -3.92 3.59
CA PHE A 227 8.20 -3.56 4.52
C PHE A 227 8.06 -2.10 4.94
N TYR A 228 8.65 -1.77 6.09
CA TYR A 228 8.93 -0.40 6.50
C TYR A 228 10.35 -0.32 7.02
N ILE A 229 11.08 0.71 6.63
CA ILE A 229 12.45 0.97 7.04
C ILE A 229 12.52 2.36 7.67
N THR A 230 13.13 2.45 8.84
CA THR A 230 13.36 3.70 9.55
C THR A 230 14.87 3.88 9.74
N PRO A 231 15.50 4.88 9.12
CA PRO A 231 16.92 5.14 9.32
C PRO A 231 17.23 5.74 10.69
N ASP A 232 18.44 5.47 11.17
CA ASP A 232 19.09 6.25 12.22
C ASP A 232 19.46 7.62 11.65
N GLN A 233 18.72 8.65 12.08
CA GLN A 233 18.89 10.02 11.58
C GLN A 233 20.29 10.59 11.86
N SER A 234 21.03 10.06 12.83
CA SER A 234 22.40 10.50 13.13
C SER A 234 23.44 10.02 12.11
N ARG A 235 23.07 9.06 11.25
CA ARG A 235 23.96 8.41 10.28
C ARG A 235 23.60 8.72 8.82
N LEU A 236 22.60 9.56 8.61
CA LEU A 236 22.16 9.91 7.27
C LEU A 236 23.20 10.78 6.55
N PRO A 237 23.44 10.55 5.25
CA PRO A 237 24.27 11.44 4.46
C PRO A 237 23.63 12.84 4.32
N PRO A 238 24.37 13.85 3.84
CA PRO A 238 23.79 15.14 3.49
C PRO A 238 22.62 15.00 2.50
N PRO A 239 21.62 15.91 2.56
CA PRO A 239 20.47 15.85 1.69
C PRO A 239 20.87 16.06 0.21
N GLY A 240 20.14 15.43 -0.70
CA GLY A 240 20.27 15.67 -2.13
C GLY A 240 19.69 17.04 -2.56
N PRO A 241 19.88 17.44 -3.83
CA PRO A 241 19.38 18.73 -4.32
C PRO A 241 17.85 18.80 -4.38
N THR A 242 17.16 17.66 -4.51
CA THR A 242 15.71 17.56 -4.39
C THR A 242 15.28 16.45 -3.42
N PRO A 243 14.02 16.46 -2.93
CA PRO A 243 13.46 15.34 -2.17
C PRO A 243 13.53 14.02 -2.94
N THR A 244 13.31 14.05 -4.26
CA THR A 244 13.39 12.88 -5.13
C THR A 244 14.81 12.31 -5.20
N ASP A 245 15.82 13.16 -5.35
CA ASP A 245 17.24 12.72 -5.35
C ASP A 245 17.64 12.14 -3.99
N THR A 246 17.16 12.75 -2.91
CA THR A 246 17.37 12.25 -1.54
C THR A 246 16.73 10.87 -1.36
N ALA A 247 15.48 10.69 -1.81
CA ALA A 247 14.79 9.41 -1.75
C ALA A 247 15.49 8.34 -2.59
N ALA A 248 15.91 8.67 -3.82
CA ALA A 248 16.63 7.76 -4.69
C ALA A 248 17.97 7.31 -4.07
N ALA A 249 18.75 8.23 -3.51
CA ALA A 249 19.99 7.92 -2.81
C ALA A 249 19.73 7.02 -1.59
N PHE A 250 18.71 7.33 -0.78
CA PHE A 250 18.32 6.53 0.36
C PHE A 250 17.97 5.08 -0.03
N LEU A 251 17.13 4.90 -1.04
CA LEU A 251 16.75 3.57 -1.52
C LEU A 251 17.93 2.83 -2.13
N SER A 252 18.82 3.52 -2.86
CA SER A 252 20.02 2.90 -3.43
C SER A 252 20.98 2.40 -2.35
N VAL A 253 21.22 3.17 -1.30
CA VAL A 253 22.12 2.77 -0.18
C VAL A 253 21.58 1.54 0.55
N HIS A 254 20.26 1.39 0.62
CA HIS A 254 19.61 0.26 1.27
C HIS A 254 19.25 -0.87 0.31
N SER A 255 19.66 -0.84 -0.97
CA SER A 255 19.28 -1.86 -1.97
C SER A 255 17.76 -2.05 -2.12
N LEU A 256 16.99 -0.97 -1.94
CA LEU A 256 15.52 -0.94 -1.98
C LEU A 256 14.95 -0.24 -3.23
N VAL A 257 15.78 0.02 -4.24
CA VAL A 257 15.29 0.58 -5.51
C VAL A 257 14.30 -0.41 -6.14
N PRO A 258 13.07 0.02 -6.48
CA PRO A 258 12.09 -0.87 -7.10
C PRO A 258 12.62 -1.53 -8.38
N ALA A 259 12.45 -2.84 -8.48
CA ALA A 259 12.78 -3.62 -9.69
C ALA A 259 11.62 -3.67 -10.72
N TRP A 260 10.44 -3.18 -10.35
CA TRP A 260 9.23 -3.12 -11.19
C TRP A 260 9.09 -1.76 -11.89
N SER A 261 8.31 -1.67 -12.97
CA SER A 261 8.04 -0.40 -13.68
C SER A 261 7.37 0.63 -12.76
N TYR A 262 7.87 1.88 -12.75
CA TYR A 262 7.33 2.93 -11.90
C TYR A 262 7.36 4.33 -12.51
N VAL A 263 6.48 5.18 -11.98
CA VAL A 263 6.54 6.64 -12.15
C VAL A 263 6.72 7.29 -10.79
N VAL A 264 7.60 8.28 -10.70
CA VAL A 264 7.82 9.02 -9.45
C VAL A 264 6.92 10.24 -9.40
N VAL A 265 6.18 10.38 -8.30
CA VAL A 265 5.42 11.58 -7.97
C VAL A 265 5.81 12.07 -6.57
N THR A 266 5.53 13.33 -6.28
CA THR A 266 5.80 13.93 -4.97
C THR A 266 4.54 14.58 -4.43
N ASP A 267 4.19 14.24 -3.19
CA ASP A 267 3.08 14.87 -2.47
C ASP A 267 3.64 15.64 -1.28
N GLN A 268 3.27 16.91 -1.14
CA GLN A 268 3.66 17.71 0.01
C GLN A 268 2.63 17.55 1.14
N LEU A 269 3.06 17.02 2.28
CA LEU A 269 2.26 16.89 3.51
C LEU A 269 2.91 17.71 4.63
N ALA A 270 2.40 18.94 4.83
CA ALA A 270 2.96 19.88 5.81
C ALA A 270 4.47 20.08 5.64
N ASP A 271 5.29 19.68 6.62
CA ASP A 271 6.76 19.80 6.59
C ASP A 271 7.48 18.58 5.99
N THR A 272 6.71 17.61 5.49
CA THR A 272 7.21 16.36 4.91
C THR A 272 6.84 16.30 3.43
N THR A 273 7.82 16.04 2.57
CA THR A 273 7.60 15.69 1.17
C THR A 273 7.58 14.17 1.07
N ARG A 274 6.49 13.60 0.60
CA ARG A 274 6.37 12.18 0.31
C ARG A 274 6.72 11.94 -1.14
N VAL A 275 7.78 11.18 -1.38
CA VAL A 275 8.17 10.73 -2.72
C VAL A 275 7.57 9.34 -2.94
N VAL A 276 6.71 9.20 -3.94
CA VAL A 276 6.02 7.94 -4.24
C VAL A 276 6.48 7.40 -5.59
N TYR A 277 7.03 6.19 -5.57
CA TYR A 277 7.30 5.38 -6.74
C TYR A 277 6.02 4.58 -7.02
N LEU A 278 5.15 5.08 -7.89
CA LEU A 278 3.88 4.46 -8.23
C LEU A 278 4.12 3.19 -9.03
N ARG A 279 3.61 2.05 -8.55
CA ARG A 279 3.81 0.75 -9.20
C ARG A 279 2.96 0.62 -10.45
N GLN A 280 3.56 0.05 -11.49
CA GLN A 280 2.89 -0.25 -12.75
C GLN A 280 3.14 -1.70 -13.18
N PHE A 281 2.16 -2.27 -13.87
CA PHE A 281 2.29 -3.53 -14.60
C PHE A 281 2.23 -3.28 -16.10
N GLU A 282 3.06 -4.00 -16.84
CA GLU A 282 3.04 -3.99 -18.29
C GLU A 282 1.86 -4.82 -18.82
N VAL A 283 1.02 -4.20 -19.63
CA VAL A 283 -0.13 -4.81 -20.29
C VAL A 283 0.10 -4.78 -21.80
N PRO A 284 0.19 -5.95 -22.45
CA PRO A 284 0.38 -6.03 -23.90
C PRO A 284 -0.65 -5.16 -24.64
N THR A 285 -0.20 -4.40 -25.64
CA THR A 285 -1.00 -3.49 -26.48
C THR A 285 -1.63 -2.28 -25.78
N TYR A 286 -1.59 -2.20 -24.44
CA TYR A 286 -2.05 -1.03 -23.68
C TYR A 286 -0.88 -0.16 -23.19
N GLY A 287 0.26 -0.77 -22.86
CA GLY A 287 1.37 -0.10 -22.16
C GLY A 287 1.32 -0.41 -20.67
N SER A 288 1.63 0.56 -19.81
CA SER A 288 1.69 0.33 -18.37
C SER A 288 0.38 0.73 -17.67
N ALA A 289 -0.10 -0.10 -16.74
CA ALA A 289 -1.28 0.14 -15.91
C ALA A 289 -0.89 0.27 -14.43
N TYR A 290 -1.38 1.31 -13.75
CA TYR A 290 -1.04 1.56 -12.34
C TYR A 290 -1.68 0.56 -11.39
N VAL A 291 -1.00 0.25 -10.29
CA VAL A 291 -1.60 -0.45 -9.15
C VAL A 291 -2.34 0.56 -8.28
N VAL A 292 -3.58 0.23 -7.92
CA VAL A 292 -4.47 1.06 -7.10
C VAL A 292 -5.04 0.30 -5.92
N ASN A 293 -5.30 1.01 -4.83
CA ASN A 293 -5.98 0.45 -3.67
C ASN A 293 -7.50 0.38 -3.89
N THR A 294 -8.26 -0.05 -2.87
CA THR A 294 -9.73 -0.17 -2.92
C THR A 294 -10.47 1.14 -3.20
N TYR A 295 -9.79 2.28 -3.09
CA TYR A 295 -10.33 3.62 -3.37
C TYR A 295 -9.90 4.18 -4.73
N GLY A 296 -9.22 3.37 -5.55
CA GLY A 296 -8.66 3.82 -6.83
C GLY A 296 -7.50 4.81 -6.67
N VAL A 297 -6.85 4.84 -5.50
CA VAL A 297 -5.65 5.65 -5.27
C VAL A 297 -4.45 4.81 -5.70
N ARG A 298 -3.64 5.36 -6.60
CA ARG A 298 -2.39 4.74 -7.07
C ARG A 298 -1.39 4.69 -5.92
N TYR A 299 -0.66 3.59 -5.79
CA TYR A 299 0.33 3.43 -4.72
C TYR A 299 1.55 2.62 -5.18
N GLY A 300 2.54 2.55 -4.30
CA GLY A 300 3.74 1.77 -4.51
C GLY A 300 4.70 1.95 -3.34
N LEU A 301 5.97 2.23 -3.63
CA LEU A 301 6.97 2.50 -2.60
C LEU A 301 6.96 3.99 -2.25
N GLU A 302 6.92 4.31 -0.97
CA GLU A 302 6.85 5.68 -0.44
C GLU A 302 8.09 5.97 0.41
N VAL A 303 8.68 7.15 0.22
CA VAL A 303 9.76 7.70 1.05
C VAL A 303 9.31 9.04 1.60
N ASP A 304 9.20 9.14 2.92
CA ASP A 304 8.91 10.40 3.59
C ASP A 304 10.22 11.15 3.81
N VAL A 305 10.33 12.36 3.27
CA VAL A 305 11.49 13.25 3.39
C VAL A 305 11.08 14.48 4.18
N ARG A 306 11.76 14.75 5.31
CA ARG A 306 11.49 15.91 6.16
C ARG A 306 12.76 16.72 6.32
N ARG A 307 12.68 18.02 6.03
CA ARG A 307 13.86 18.93 6.05
C ARG A 307 15.03 18.40 5.20
N GLY A 308 14.71 17.80 4.05
CA GLY A 308 15.68 17.21 3.13
C GLY A 308 16.24 15.85 3.55
N GLN A 309 15.86 15.30 4.70
CA GLN A 309 16.38 14.01 5.19
C GLN A 309 15.31 12.90 5.15
N PRO A 310 15.66 11.65 4.80
CA PRO A 310 14.75 10.51 4.89
C PRO A 310 14.27 10.29 6.33
N LEU A 311 12.96 10.23 6.53
CA LEU A 311 12.33 9.92 7.80
C LEU A 311 12.01 8.43 7.92
N GLN A 312 11.44 7.86 6.87
CA GLN A 312 11.07 6.46 6.75
C GLN A 312 10.80 6.15 5.28
N ALA A 313 10.89 4.87 4.90
CA ALA A 313 10.31 4.37 3.67
C ALA A 313 9.46 3.14 3.93
N PHE A 314 8.46 2.91 3.10
CA PHE A 314 7.64 1.72 3.15
C PHE A 314 7.15 1.38 1.75
N GLY A 315 6.99 0.10 1.48
CA GLY A 315 6.58 -0.33 0.15
C GLY A 315 6.24 -1.80 0.05
N PRO A 316 5.80 -2.23 -1.14
CA PRO A 316 5.54 -3.63 -1.45
C PRO A 316 6.74 -4.49 -1.10
N LEU A 317 6.52 -5.61 -0.40
CA LEU A 317 7.57 -6.59 -0.23
C LEU A 317 7.95 -7.15 -1.61
N PRO A 318 9.26 -7.22 -1.97
CA PRO A 318 9.68 -7.81 -3.23
C PRO A 318 9.38 -9.31 -3.26
N LEU A 319 8.28 -9.69 -3.91
CA LEU A 319 7.81 -11.06 -4.02
C LEU A 319 7.83 -11.51 -5.49
N PRO A 320 8.16 -12.80 -5.76
CA PRO A 320 8.02 -13.36 -7.09
C PRO A 320 6.55 -13.36 -7.51
N LEU A 321 6.31 -13.02 -8.78
CA LEU A 321 4.98 -12.99 -9.36
C LEU A 321 4.86 -14.05 -10.45
N ASP A 322 3.93 -14.98 -10.28
CA ASP A 322 3.47 -15.83 -11.37
C ASP A 322 2.53 -15.03 -12.26
N VAL A 323 2.48 -15.32 -13.57
CA VAL A 323 1.63 -14.61 -14.54
C VAL A 323 0.74 -15.55 -15.34
N ALA A 324 -0.50 -15.13 -15.55
CA ALA A 324 -1.48 -15.81 -16.38
C ALA A 324 -2.35 -14.79 -17.12
N ASN A 325 -2.65 -15.02 -18.40
CA ASN A 325 -3.54 -14.13 -19.15
C ASN A 325 -5.00 -14.56 -19.00
N TYR A 326 -5.88 -13.60 -18.72
CA TYR A 326 -7.32 -13.81 -18.62
C TYR A 326 -8.07 -12.92 -19.61
N PRO A 327 -9.19 -13.41 -20.18
CA PRO A 327 -10.09 -12.56 -20.96
C PRO A 327 -10.65 -11.45 -20.08
N VAL A 328 -10.81 -10.25 -20.66
CA VAL A 328 -11.39 -9.09 -19.99
C VAL A 328 -12.66 -8.62 -20.69
N ILE A 329 -13.56 -8.02 -19.92
CA ILE A 329 -14.78 -7.40 -20.43
C ILE A 329 -14.46 -6.16 -21.28
N SER A 330 -15.38 -5.82 -22.19
CA SER A 330 -15.29 -4.60 -22.99
C SER A 330 -15.49 -3.33 -22.16
N SER A 331 -15.03 -2.20 -22.69
CA SER A 331 -15.23 -0.88 -22.07
C SER A 331 -16.72 -0.54 -21.87
N ASP A 332 -17.58 -0.87 -22.85
CA ASP A 332 -19.03 -0.65 -22.75
C ASP A 332 -19.65 -1.48 -21.62
N GLN A 333 -19.23 -2.74 -21.49
CA GLN A 333 -19.69 -3.60 -20.41
C GLN A 333 -19.23 -3.07 -19.05
N ALA A 334 -17.98 -2.58 -18.95
CA ALA A 334 -17.46 -1.99 -17.73
C ALA A 334 -18.22 -0.72 -17.31
N ILE A 335 -18.56 0.16 -18.26
CA ILE A 335 -19.38 1.36 -18.02
C ILE A 335 -20.76 0.96 -17.48
N ASN A 336 -21.42 -0.01 -18.11
CA ASN A 336 -22.74 -0.47 -17.65
C ASN A 336 -22.68 -1.09 -16.23
N LEU A 337 -21.62 -1.85 -15.93
CA LEU A 337 -21.39 -2.40 -14.59
C LEU A 337 -21.11 -1.31 -13.55
N ALA A 338 -20.46 -0.21 -13.94
CA ALA A 338 -20.20 0.91 -13.05
C ALA A 338 -21.51 1.56 -12.55
N PHE A 339 -22.54 1.67 -13.41
CA PHE A 339 -23.83 2.27 -13.04
C PHE A 339 -24.62 1.49 -12.00
N VAL A 340 -24.42 0.17 -11.94
CA VAL A 340 -25.08 -0.72 -10.97
C VAL A 340 -24.19 -1.07 -9.78
N SER A 341 -23.00 -0.45 -9.69
CA SER A 341 -22.06 -0.67 -8.60
C SER A 341 -22.62 -0.16 -7.27
N LYS A 342 -22.42 -0.93 -6.20
CA LYS A 342 -22.86 -0.53 -4.87
C LYS A 342 -21.94 0.56 -4.32
N PRO A 343 -22.48 1.56 -3.59
CA PRO A 343 -21.65 2.55 -2.95
C PRO A 343 -20.77 1.91 -1.89
N SER A 344 -19.57 2.44 -1.73
CA SER A 344 -18.67 2.01 -0.68
C SER A 344 -19.21 2.50 0.67
N ALA A 345 -19.62 3.75 0.82
CA ALA A 345 -20.11 4.30 2.08
C ALA A 345 -21.62 4.57 2.08
N PRO A 346 -22.28 4.63 3.26
CA PRO A 346 -23.68 5.07 3.36
C PRO A 346 -23.87 6.53 2.90
N ALA A 347 -25.14 6.91 2.71
CA ALA A 347 -25.53 8.26 2.29
C ALA A 347 -24.95 9.34 3.22
N SER A 348 -24.21 10.28 2.64
CA SER A 348 -23.60 11.41 3.35
C SER A 348 -23.95 12.78 2.77
N ILE A 349 -24.51 12.82 1.55
CA ILE A 349 -24.96 14.05 0.88
C ILE A 349 -26.40 13.81 0.44
N GLN A 350 -27.27 14.78 0.71
CA GLN A 350 -28.67 14.79 0.30
C GLN A 350 -29.02 16.13 -0.38
N PRO A 351 -29.78 16.12 -1.50
CA PRO A 351 -30.21 14.94 -2.27
C PRO A 351 -29.01 14.16 -2.85
N GLU A 352 -29.25 12.91 -3.26
CA GLU A 352 -28.21 12.07 -3.87
C GLU A 352 -27.61 12.78 -5.11
N PRO A 353 -26.28 12.97 -5.18
CA PRO A 353 -25.68 13.70 -6.28
C PRO A 353 -25.72 12.88 -7.58
N THR A 354 -25.93 13.56 -8.70
CA THR A 354 -25.64 13.01 -10.03
C THR A 354 -24.19 13.31 -10.39
N VAL A 355 -23.43 12.28 -10.76
CA VAL A 355 -22.02 12.41 -11.10
C VAL A 355 -21.77 11.97 -12.54
N GLN A 356 -21.18 12.87 -13.32
CA GLN A 356 -20.72 12.61 -14.67
C GLN A 356 -19.31 11.99 -14.60
N LEU A 357 -19.22 10.71 -14.94
CA LEU A 357 -17.96 10.00 -15.11
C LEU A 357 -17.35 10.40 -16.45
N THR A 358 -16.11 10.88 -16.42
CA THR A 358 -15.41 11.45 -17.58
C THR A 358 -14.09 10.77 -17.89
N THR A 359 -13.58 9.96 -16.97
CA THR A 359 -12.30 9.25 -17.09
C THR A 359 -12.50 7.75 -17.03
N PHE A 360 -11.70 7.02 -17.80
CA PHE A 360 -11.69 5.57 -17.88
C PHE A 360 -10.24 5.09 -18.02
N GLU A 361 -9.76 4.29 -17.07
CA GLU A 361 -8.37 3.83 -17.01
C GLU A 361 -8.33 2.33 -16.70
N LEU A 362 -7.42 1.59 -17.35
CA LEU A 362 -7.08 0.23 -16.91
C LEU A 362 -6.06 0.31 -15.77
N VAL A 363 -6.36 -0.35 -14.67
CA VAL A 363 -5.54 -0.39 -13.45
C VAL A 363 -5.43 -1.82 -12.92
N TYR A 364 -4.57 -2.03 -11.94
CA TYR A 364 -4.47 -3.27 -11.20
C TYR A 364 -4.90 -3.09 -9.76
N ALA A 365 -5.71 -4.02 -9.25
CA ALA A 365 -6.16 -4.03 -7.86
C ALA A 365 -5.79 -5.36 -7.19
N LEU A 366 -5.52 -5.29 -5.88
CA LEU A 366 -5.26 -6.47 -5.07
C LEU A 366 -6.57 -7.23 -4.81
N VAL A 367 -6.52 -8.56 -4.92
CA VAL A 367 -7.61 -9.47 -4.56
C VAL A 367 -7.02 -10.57 -3.67
N ASN A 368 -7.52 -10.71 -2.44
CA ASN A 368 -7.05 -11.74 -1.51
C ASN A 368 -7.66 -13.11 -1.83
N ALA A 369 -6.84 -14.17 -1.78
CA ALA A 369 -7.26 -15.54 -2.05
C ALA A 369 -6.84 -16.56 -0.98
N GLY A 370 -6.52 -16.09 0.24
CA GLY A 370 -6.07 -16.97 1.33
C GLY A 370 -4.55 -16.99 1.48
N ASP A 371 -3.93 -18.10 1.12
CA ASP A 371 -2.48 -18.35 1.16
C ASP A 371 -1.72 -17.71 -0.01
N HIS A 372 -2.47 -17.11 -0.94
CA HIS A 372 -1.97 -16.31 -2.04
C HIS A 372 -2.91 -15.14 -2.28
N SER A 373 -2.45 -14.19 -3.08
CA SER A 373 -3.23 -13.04 -3.51
C SER A 373 -2.92 -12.72 -4.97
N PHE A 374 -3.83 -12.00 -5.62
CA PHE A 374 -3.72 -11.63 -7.02
C PHE A 374 -3.67 -10.12 -7.20
N TYR A 375 -2.87 -9.67 -8.16
CA TYR A 375 -3.13 -8.41 -8.85
C TYR A 375 -3.96 -8.71 -10.08
N GLU A 376 -5.18 -8.19 -10.07
CA GLU A 376 -6.12 -8.36 -11.17
C GLU A 376 -6.37 -7.05 -11.90
N PRO A 377 -6.57 -7.09 -13.24
CA PRO A 377 -6.95 -5.93 -13.99
C PRO A 377 -8.36 -5.46 -13.59
N ALA A 378 -8.54 -4.15 -13.50
CA ALA A 378 -9.80 -3.48 -13.24
C ALA A 378 -9.89 -2.19 -14.08
N TYR A 379 -11.09 -1.73 -14.35
CA TYR A 379 -11.35 -0.42 -14.93
C TYR A 379 -11.69 0.57 -13.82
N LEU A 380 -10.92 1.65 -13.75
CA LEU A 380 -11.17 2.79 -12.87
C LEU A 380 -11.92 3.86 -13.66
N LEU A 381 -13.18 4.08 -13.28
CA LEU A 381 -13.97 5.19 -13.79
C LEU A 381 -13.99 6.30 -12.74
N SER A 382 -13.80 7.55 -13.16
CA SER A 382 -13.91 8.68 -12.25
C SER A 382 -14.51 9.93 -12.86
N GLY A 383 -15.10 10.75 -12.00
CA GLY A 383 -15.73 12.02 -12.34
C GLY A 383 -15.79 12.94 -11.14
N THR A 384 -16.09 14.21 -11.38
CA THR A 384 -16.17 15.23 -10.33
C THR A 384 -17.58 15.81 -10.24
N PHE A 385 -17.98 16.22 -9.05
CA PHE A 385 -19.19 17.00 -8.83
C PHE A 385 -18.96 18.03 -7.72
N THR A 386 -19.75 19.09 -7.70
CA THR A 386 -19.67 20.11 -6.65
C THR A 386 -20.88 20.03 -5.74
N SER A 387 -20.66 20.04 -4.42
CA SER A 387 -21.72 20.15 -3.42
C SER A 387 -21.28 21.10 -2.32
N ASN A 388 -22.13 22.06 -1.96
CA ASN A 388 -21.84 23.10 -0.95
C ASN A 388 -20.47 23.80 -1.17
N GLY A 389 -20.15 24.14 -2.42
CA GLY A 389 -18.90 24.81 -2.78
C GLY A 389 -17.64 23.93 -2.70
N THR A 390 -17.77 22.66 -2.34
CA THR A 390 -16.66 21.69 -2.32
C THR A 390 -16.70 20.83 -3.57
N THR A 391 -15.56 20.67 -4.24
CA THR A 391 -15.42 19.73 -5.36
C THR A 391 -15.13 18.35 -4.80
N TYR A 392 -15.92 17.38 -5.21
CA TYR A 392 -15.77 15.98 -4.84
C TYR A 392 -15.36 15.15 -6.06
N VAL A 393 -14.57 14.12 -5.84
CA VAL A 393 -14.25 13.09 -6.85
C VAL A 393 -15.00 11.82 -6.49
N LYS A 394 -15.74 11.26 -7.44
CA LYS A 394 -16.29 9.91 -7.35
C LYS A 394 -15.42 8.97 -8.18
N ARG A 395 -15.07 7.83 -7.59
CA ARG A 395 -14.36 6.74 -8.27
C ARG A 395 -15.18 5.47 -8.19
N VAL A 396 -15.13 4.67 -9.25
CA VAL A 396 -15.74 3.35 -9.33
C VAL A 396 -14.70 2.40 -9.92
N LEU A 397 -14.40 1.33 -9.18
CA LEU A 397 -13.57 0.24 -9.67
C LEU A 397 -14.48 -0.89 -10.15
N VAL A 398 -14.30 -1.31 -11.40
CA VAL A 398 -15.00 -2.44 -12.01
C VAL A 398 -13.98 -3.52 -12.33
N PRO A 399 -14.08 -4.74 -11.77
CA PRO A 399 -13.19 -5.83 -12.13
C PRO A 399 -13.23 -6.11 -13.63
N ALA A 400 -12.07 -6.20 -14.28
CA ALA A 400 -12.01 -6.34 -15.73
C ALA A 400 -12.06 -7.80 -16.19
N VAL A 401 -11.56 -8.75 -15.39
CA VAL A 401 -11.61 -10.18 -15.74
C VAL A 401 -13.05 -10.63 -15.99
N ASP A 402 -13.25 -11.32 -17.11
CA ASP A 402 -14.55 -11.87 -17.51
C ASP A 402 -15.20 -12.68 -16.37
N PRO A 403 -16.46 -12.39 -16.00
CA PRO A 403 -17.18 -13.11 -14.93
C PRO A 403 -17.21 -14.63 -15.08
N SER A 404 -17.14 -15.17 -16.31
CA SER A 404 -17.07 -16.62 -16.58
C SER A 404 -15.81 -17.28 -16.01
N GLN A 405 -14.78 -16.49 -15.71
CA GLN A 405 -13.52 -16.95 -15.12
C GLN A 405 -13.54 -16.93 -13.59
N ARG A 406 -14.67 -16.60 -12.96
CA ARG A 406 -14.77 -16.48 -11.50
C ARG A 406 -15.23 -17.79 -10.84
N SER A 407 -14.69 -18.06 -9.66
CA SER A 407 -15.27 -19.03 -8.73
C SER A 407 -16.51 -18.42 -8.09
N SER A 408 -17.61 -19.19 -8.07
CA SER A 408 -18.90 -18.82 -7.48
C SER A 408 -18.82 -18.48 -6.01
#